data_AF-A0A6V7KQB6-F1
#
_entry.id   AF-A0A6V7KQB6-F1
#
_cell.length_a   1.000
_cell.length_b   1.000
_cell.length_c   1.000
_cell.angle_alpha   90.00
_cell.angle_beta   90.00
_cell.angle_gamma   90.00
#
_symmetry.space_group_name_H-M   'P 1'
#
loop_
_entity.id
_entity.type
_entity.pdbx_description
1 polymer ?
#
loop_
_entity_poly.entity_id
_entity_poly.type
_entity_poly.pdbx_seq_one_letter_code
_entity_poly.pdbx_strand_id
1 'polypeptide(L)'
;QLNETDEYGRNFTVYFVLPYRFYRFYEVDNMNTWIINYVCQCMFGMLFYMGSVGSVTLMTTLTLHICGKLAVLTMRISDLKTNTVECKNMFKDVVVEHQRLLG
;
A
#
# COMPACT_ATOMS: atom_id res chain seq x y z
N GLN A 1 37.49 -16.96 -10.39
CA GLN A 1 37.43 -17.76 -11.61
C GLN A 1 37.59 -19.21 -11.19
N LEU A 2 36.53 -20.01 -11.26
CA LEU A 2 36.58 -21.44 -10.94
C LEU A 2 36.79 -22.18 -12.26
N ASN A 3 37.97 -22.77 -12.45
CA ASN A 3 38.30 -23.57 -13.62
C ASN A 3 38.03 -25.05 -13.28
N GLU A 4 36.84 -25.54 -13.59
CA GLU A 4 36.54 -26.98 -13.53
C GLU A 4 36.88 -27.61 -14.88
N THR A 5 37.71 -28.66 -14.84
CA THR A 5 38.15 -29.41 -16.02
C THR A 5 37.31 -30.67 -16.14
N ASP A 6 36.56 -30.79 -17.23
CA ASP A 6 35.73 -31.98 -17.52
C ASP A 6 36.58 -33.12 -18.16
N GLU A 7 36.12 -34.38 -18.07
CA GLU A 7 36.89 -35.59 -18.42
C GLU A 7 37.35 -35.68 -19.90
N TYR A 8 36.87 -34.79 -20.77
CA TYR A 8 37.28 -34.71 -22.19
C TYR A 8 38.40 -33.67 -22.45
N GLY A 9 39.05 -33.14 -21.42
CA GLY A 9 40.20 -32.23 -21.56
C GLY A 9 39.85 -30.85 -22.14
N ARG A 10 38.56 -30.46 -22.13
CA ARG A 10 38.11 -29.14 -22.59
C ARG A 10 37.97 -28.19 -21.42
N ASN A 11 38.73 -27.10 -21.45
CA ASN A 11 38.65 -26.02 -20.46
C ASN A 11 37.34 -25.24 -20.69
N PHE A 12 36.30 -25.52 -19.90
CA PHE A 12 35.05 -24.79 -20.00
C PHE A 12 35.04 -23.62 -19.02
N THR A 13 35.22 -22.40 -19.54
CA THR A 13 35.17 -21.19 -18.73
C THR A 13 33.72 -20.80 -18.48
N VAL A 14 33.19 -21.12 -17.29
CA VAL A 14 31.83 -20.73 -16.89
C VAL A 14 31.83 -19.25 -16.51
N TYR A 15 31.36 -18.40 -17.43
CA TYR A 15 31.12 -16.99 -17.15
C TYR A 15 29.78 -16.84 -16.41
N PHE A 16 29.85 -16.65 -15.09
CA PHE A 16 28.70 -16.21 -14.30
C PHE A 16 28.39 -14.73 -14.63
N VAL A 17 27.56 -14.51 -15.64
CA VAL A 17 26.99 -13.19 -15.92
C VAL A 17 25.72 -13.04 -15.07
N LEU A 18 25.80 -12.27 -13.98
CA LEU A 18 24.61 -11.94 -13.20
C LEU A 18 23.62 -11.14 -14.08
N PRO A 19 22.34 -11.56 -14.17
CA PRO A 19 21.34 -10.98 -15.07
C PRO A 19 20.74 -9.71 -14.46
N TYR A 20 21.59 -8.78 -14.04
CA TYR A 20 21.12 -7.46 -13.62
C TYR A 20 22.21 -6.41 -13.84
N ARG A 21 22.35 -5.99 -15.10
CA ARG A 21 23.26 -4.91 -15.49
C ARG A 21 22.52 -3.58 -15.30
N PHE A 22 22.51 -3.04 -14.07
CA PHE A 22 22.25 -1.61 -13.89
C PHE A 22 23.37 -0.86 -14.62
N TYR A 23 23.04 -0.19 -15.72
CA TYR A 23 23.95 0.73 -16.39
C TYR A 23 24.25 1.90 -15.42
N ARG A 24 25.32 1.77 -14.64
CA ARG A 24 25.89 2.91 -13.90
C ARG A 24 26.55 3.83 -14.93
N PHE A 25 25.79 4.76 -15.51
CA PHE A 25 26.26 5.86 -16.36
C PHE A 25 27.05 6.94 -15.57
N TYR A 26 27.55 6.62 -14.38
CA TYR A 26 28.31 7.55 -13.56
C TYR A 26 29.43 6.80 -12.85
N GLU A 27 30.66 7.26 -13.09
CA GLU A 27 31.86 6.76 -12.41
C GLU A 27 31.71 7.07 -10.92
N VAL A 28 31.46 6.03 -10.11
CA VAL A 28 31.40 6.14 -8.64
C VAL A 28 32.84 6.20 -8.14
N ASP A 29 33.54 7.27 -8.47
CA ASP A 29 34.89 7.55 -7.98
C ASP A 29 34.83 8.24 -6.60
N ASN A 30 33.72 8.93 -6.31
CA ASN A 30 33.54 9.70 -5.08
C ASN A 30 32.64 9.00 -4.05
N MET A 31 33.15 8.80 -2.82
CA MET A 31 32.39 8.24 -1.67
C MET A 31 31.05 8.97 -1.43
N ASN A 32 30.98 10.28 -1.67
CA ASN A 32 29.76 11.07 -1.50
C ASN A 32 28.63 10.60 -2.42
N THR A 33 28.92 10.27 -3.68
CA THR A 33 27.90 9.80 -4.64
C THR A 33 27.35 8.43 -4.25
N TRP A 34 28.19 7.57 -3.64
CA TRP A 34 27.76 6.29 -3.10
C TRP A 34 26.79 6.45 -1.92
N ILE A 35 27.13 7.35 -0.97
CA ILE A 35 26.28 7.65 0.19
C ILE A 35 24.93 8.22 -0.28
N ILE A 36 24.95 9.19 -1.20
CA ILE A 36 23.72 9.81 -1.72
C ILE A 36 22.82 8.77 -2.38
N ASN A 37 23.38 7.90 -3.24
CA ASN A 37 22.59 6.87 -3.90
C ASN A 37 21.97 5.87 -2.89
N TYR A 38 22.72 5.49 -1.86
CA TYR A 38 22.22 4.62 -0.80
C TYR A 38 21.08 5.26 0.00
N VAL A 39 21.25 6.53 0.39
CA VAL A 39 20.21 7.30 1.10
C VAL A 39 18.97 7.46 0.22
N CYS A 40 19.13 7.81 -1.05
CA CYS A 40 18.01 7.90 -2.00
C CYS A 40 17.28 6.56 -2.09
N GLN A 41 17.98 5.44 -2.27
CA GLN A 41 17.37 4.12 -2.36
C GLN A 41 16.58 3.75 -1.09
N CYS A 42 17.12 4.05 0.09
CA CYS A 42 16.41 3.88 1.35
C CYS A 42 15.16 4.77 1.46
N MET A 43 15.26 6.05 1.10
CA MET A 43 14.13 6.98 1.13
C MET A 43 13.02 6.56 0.17
N PHE A 44 13.37 6.14 -1.04
CA PHE A 44 12.39 5.62 -2.01
C PHE A 44 11.67 4.39 -1.46
N GLY A 45 12.39 3.46 -0.82
CA GLY A 45 11.79 2.30 -0.17
C GLY A 45 10.81 2.66 0.95
N MET A 46 11.19 3.62 1.81
CA MET A 46 10.32 4.10 2.89
C MET A 46 9.06 4.79 2.35
N LEU A 47 9.20 5.63 1.32
CA LEU A 47 8.08 6.34 0.70
C LEU A 47 7.10 5.38 0.03
N PHE A 48 7.60 4.35 -0.66
CA PHE A 48 6.74 3.31 -1.23
C PHE A 48 5.98 2.54 -0.16
N TYR A 49 6.68 2.11 0.90
CA TYR A 49 6.07 1.38 2.01
C TYR A 49 4.98 2.22 2.71
N MET A 50 5.30 3.48 3.04
CA MET A 50 4.36 4.43 3.63
C MET A 50 3.18 4.73 2.68
N GLY A 51 3.40 4.85 1.37
CA GLY A 51 2.34 5.09 0.40
C GLY A 51 1.39 3.90 0.25
N SER A 52 1.94 2.68 0.19
CA SER A 52 1.14 1.45 0.15
C SER A 52 0.34 1.26 1.44
N VAL A 53 0.98 1.42 2.61
CA VAL A 53 0.30 1.27 3.91
C VAL A 53 -0.70 2.40 4.17
N GLY A 54 -0.41 3.63 3.73
CA GLY A 54 -1.28 4.78 3.91
C GLY A 54 -2.64 4.58 3.25
N SER A 55 -2.66 4.12 1.99
CA SER A 55 -3.91 3.86 1.28
C SER A 55 -4.75 2.74 1.93
N VAL A 56 -4.10 1.65 2.35
CA VAL A 56 -4.76 0.53 3.04
C VAL A 56 -5.32 0.98 4.39
N THR A 57 -4.55 1.77 5.16
CA THR A 57 -4.96 2.24 6.49
C THR A 57 -6.16 3.18 6.41
N LEU A 58 -6.19 4.07 5.41
CA LEU A 58 -7.35 4.93 5.17
C LEU A 58 -8.59 4.12 4.79
N MET A 59 -8.43 3.13 3.89
CA MET A 59 -9.53 2.25 3.51
C MET A 59 -10.05 1.45 4.70
N THR A 60 -9.16 0.81 5.47
CA THR A 60 -9.52 0.07 6.69
C THR A 60 -10.18 0.97 7.73
N THR A 61 -9.69 2.19 7.96
CA THR A 61 -10.27 3.14 8.92
C THR A 61 -11.66 3.59 8.50
N LEU A 62 -11.84 3.94 7.22
CA LEU A 62 -13.15 4.31 6.67
C LEU A 62 -14.14 3.16 6.81
N THR A 63 -13.71 1.95 6.47
CA THR A 63 -14.55 0.75 6.54
C THR A 63 -14.89 0.42 7.99
N LEU A 64 -13.95 0.49 8.93
CA LEU A 64 -14.20 0.29 10.36
C LEU A 64 -15.12 1.39 10.94
N HIS A 65 -14.96 2.64 10.53
CA HIS A 65 -15.83 3.73 10.98
C HIS A 65 -17.27 3.55 10.45
N ILE A 66 -17.42 3.21 9.17
CA ILE A 66 -18.71 2.88 8.55
C ILE A 66 -19.30 1.66 9.25
N CYS A 67 -18.58 0.55 9.34
CA CYS A 67 -19.02 -0.67 10.03
C CYS A 67 -19.39 -0.41 11.50
N GLY A 68 -18.67 0.45 12.22
CA GLY A 68 -19.01 0.84 13.60
C GLY A 68 -20.31 1.64 13.66
N LYS A 69 -20.48 2.63 12.78
CA LYS A 69 -21.73 3.39 12.67
C LYS A 69 -22.90 2.49 12.24
N LEU A 70 -22.68 1.55 11.33
CA LEU A 70 -23.69 0.58 10.89
C LEU A 70 -24.03 -0.42 11.99
N ALA A 71 -23.05 -0.96 12.71
CA ALA A 71 -23.31 -1.90 13.81
C ALA A 71 -24.11 -1.25 14.94
N VAL A 72 -23.77 -0.01 15.30
CA VAL A 72 -24.53 0.79 16.28
C VAL A 72 -25.93 1.10 15.75
N LEU A 73 -26.05 1.46 14.46
CA LEU A 73 -27.33 1.69 13.80
C LEU A 73 -28.18 0.41 13.76
N THR A 74 -27.61 -0.76 13.46
CA THR A 74 -28.32 -2.05 13.43
C THR A 74 -28.76 -2.48 14.82
N MET A 75 -27.90 -2.31 15.83
CA MET A 75 -28.29 -2.55 17.23
C MET A 75 -29.43 -1.63 17.65
N ARG A 76 -29.32 -0.33 17.32
CA ARG A 76 -30.41 0.63 17.56
C ARG A 76 -31.64 0.32 16.73
N ILE A 77 -31.55 -0.12 15.48
CA ILE A 77 -32.70 -0.51 14.65
C ILE A 77 -33.38 -1.75 15.22
N SER A 78 -32.64 -2.73 15.75
CA SER A 78 -33.22 -3.91 16.40
C SER A 78 -33.97 -3.54 17.67
N ASP A 79 -33.45 -2.57 18.43
CA ASP A 79 -34.10 -2.01 19.63
C ASP A 79 -35.30 -1.10 19.26
N LEU A 80 -35.15 -0.31 18.19
CA LEU A 80 -36.12 0.65 17.65
C LEU A 80 -37.18 -0.01 16.77
N LYS A 81 -37.06 -1.27 16.37
CA LYS A 81 -38.16 -2.09 15.84
C LYS A 81 -39.32 -2.18 16.86
N THR A 82 -39.02 -1.91 18.12
CA THR A 82 -40.00 -1.74 19.21
C THR A 82 -40.57 -0.32 19.29
N ASN A 83 -39.91 0.68 18.68
CA ASN A 83 -40.18 2.14 18.74
C ASN A 83 -40.17 2.82 17.33
N THR A 84 -40.65 2.13 16.30
CA THR A 84 -40.44 2.37 14.85
C THR A 84 -40.83 3.76 14.31
N VAL A 85 -41.55 4.57 15.11
CA VAL A 85 -42.03 5.89 14.73
C VAL A 85 -40.90 6.93 14.65
N GLU A 86 -39.90 6.87 15.55
CA GLU A 86 -38.78 7.83 15.55
C GLU A 86 -37.74 7.56 14.45
N CYS A 87 -37.45 6.28 14.14
CA CYS A 87 -36.47 5.90 13.10
C CYS A 87 -36.81 6.51 11.73
N LYS A 88 -38.12 6.50 11.42
CA LYS A 88 -38.64 6.93 10.14
C LYS A 88 -38.52 8.44 9.98
N ASN A 89 -38.60 9.19 11.09
CA ASN A 89 -38.40 10.64 11.09
C ASN A 89 -36.93 11.01 10.93
N MET A 90 -35.99 10.32 11.61
CA MET A 90 -34.56 10.60 11.46
C MET A 90 -34.04 10.25 10.05
N PHE A 91 -34.50 9.14 9.45
CA PHE A 91 -34.12 8.80 8.08
C PHE A 91 -34.75 9.76 7.06
N LYS A 92 -35.99 10.20 7.29
CA LYS A 92 -36.60 11.27 6.49
C LYS A 92 -35.81 12.57 6.58
N ASP A 93 -35.36 12.94 7.78
CA ASP A 93 -34.61 14.18 8.01
C ASP A 93 -33.27 14.15 7.25
N VAL A 94 -32.53 13.04 7.34
CA VAL A 94 -31.27 12.85 6.61
C VAL A 94 -31.48 12.84 5.09
N VAL A 95 -32.55 12.20 4.59
CA VAL A 95 -32.87 12.17 3.16
C VAL A 95 -33.32 13.56 2.66
N VAL A 96 -34.10 14.29 3.44
CA VAL A 96 -34.55 15.65 3.10
C VAL A 96 -33.39 16.64 3.11
N GLU A 97 -32.49 16.55 4.08
CA GLU A 97 -31.28 17.39 4.12
C GLU A 97 -30.36 17.07 2.93
N HIS A 98 -30.19 15.79 2.58
CA HIS A 98 -29.46 15.40 1.37
C HIS A 98 -30.09 15.96 0.08
N GLN A 99 -31.42 15.97 0.01
CA GLN A 99 -32.15 16.48 -1.15
C GLN A 99 -32.11 18.02 -1.24
N ARG A 100 -32.02 18.70 -0.10
CA ARG A 100 -31.89 20.17 0.00
C ARG A 100 -30.47 20.66 -0.31
N LEU A 101 -29.45 19.85 -0.04
CA LEU A 101 -28.04 20.18 -0.33
C LEU A 101 -27.66 19.96 -1.81
N LEU A 102 -28.45 19.20 -2.56
CA LEU A 102 -28.23 18.88 -3.98
C LEU A 102 -29.18 19.62 -4.94
N GLY A 103 -30.10 20.44 -4.41
CA GLY A 103 -31.10 21.22 -5.17
C GLY A 103 -30.86 22.72 -5.11
#